data_AF-A0A2H6N076-F1
#
_entry.id   AF-A0A2H6N076-F1
#
_cell.length_a   1.000
_cell.length_b   1.000
_cell.length_c   1.000
_cell.angle_alpha   90.00
_cell.angle_beta   90.00
_cell.angle_gamma   90.00
#
_symmetry.space_group_name_H-M   'P 1'
#
loop_
_entity.id
_entity.type
_entity.pdbx_description
1 polymer ?
#
loop_
_entity_poly.entity_id
_entity_poly.type
_entity_poly.pdbx_seq_one_letter_code
_entity_poly.pdbx_strand_id
1 'polypeptide(L)'
;MDGTHDWNILLEAYKLFKRNRLSKSGRGVVLYVSNPHTSTEICSTKDENLLECIWMNIRGKINPAAGLTDIAVGLYYNLSNQAEEIDELFADQLLKVYR
;
A
#
# COMPACT_ATOMS: atom_id res chain seq x y z
N MET A 1 9.00 22.09 12.41
CA MET A 1 8.42 21.95 11.06
C MET A 1 9.59 21.88 10.12
N ASP A 2 10.03 20.66 9.90
CA ASP A 2 11.33 20.31 9.39
C ASP A 2 11.02 19.71 8.02
N GLY A 3 11.19 20.55 7.00
CA GLY A 3 10.87 20.28 5.59
C GLY A 3 11.73 19.21 4.92
N THR A 4 12.20 18.21 5.68
CA THR A 4 13.09 17.13 5.24
C THR A 4 12.36 15.83 4.91
N HIS A 5 11.03 15.78 5.10
CA HIS A 5 10.23 14.56 4.92
C HIS A 5 9.34 14.62 3.66
N ASP A 6 9.82 15.26 2.59
CA ASP A 6 9.12 15.23 1.31
C ASP A 6 9.37 13.89 0.62
N TRP A 7 8.66 12.85 1.08
CA TRP A 7 8.70 11.50 0.52
C TRP A 7 8.10 11.40 -0.90
N ASN A 8 7.75 12.54 -1.52
CA ASN A 8 7.25 12.63 -2.88
C ASN A 8 8.40 12.68 -3.91
N ILE A 9 9.46 11.88 -3.70
CA ILE A 9 10.55 11.79 -4.68
C ILE A 9 10.10 10.87 -5.80
N LEU A 10 9.82 11.44 -6.97
CA LEU A 10 9.50 10.65 -8.15
C LEU A 10 10.78 9.98 -8.67
N LEU A 11 10.84 8.66 -8.58
CA LEU A 11 11.93 7.86 -9.15
C LEU A 11 11.53 7.43 -10.56
N GLU A 12 12.31 7.81 -11.58
CA GLU A 12 11.98 7.61 -13.00
C GLU A 12 11.67 6.15 -13.38
N ALA A 13 12.27 5.18 -12.67
CA ALA A 13 12.08 3.75 -12.91
C ALA A 13 11.01 3.08 -12.01
N TYR A 14 10.27 3.86 -11.21
CA TYR A 14 9.30 3.33 -10.24
C TYR A 14 7.97 4.10 -10.26
N LYS A 15 6.88 3.38 -10.02
CA LYS A 15 5.57 3.93 -9.70
C LYS A 15 5.46 4.10 -8.18
N LEU A 16 4.98 5.27 -7.76
CA LEU A 16 4.77 5.63 -6.37
C LEU A 16 3.29 5.47 -5.99
N PHE A 17 3.03 4.68 -4.95
CA PHE A 17 1.73 4.57 -4.28
C PHE A 17 1.84 5.16 -2.88
N LYS A 18 0.88 6.00 -2.50
CA LYS A 18 0.94 6.72 -1.22
C LYS A 18 -0.45 6.81 -0.60
N ARG A 19 -0.54 6.47 0.68
CA ARG A 19 -1.73 6.65 1.50
C ARG A 19 -1.41 7.61 2.64
N ASN A 20 -2.01 8.79 2.61
CA ASN A 20 -1.94 9.77 3.70
C ASN A 20 -3.15 9.66 4.61
N ARG A 21 -2.99 9.99 5.90
CA ARG A 21 -4.12 10.14 6.83
C ARG A 21 -4.77 11.51 6.66
N LEU A 22 -6.11 11.56 6.59
CA LEU A 22 -6.86 12.83 6.46
C LEU A 22 -6.58 13.83 7.59
N SER A 23 -6.22 13.37 8.79
CA SER A 23 -6.16 14.21 9.99
C SER A 23 -4.77 14.58 10.51
N LYS A 24 -3.67 14.08 9.91
CA LYS A 24 -2.30 14.43 10.36
C LYS A 24 -1.34 14.57 9.18
N SER A 25 -0.97 15.82 8.89
CA SER A 25 0.06 16.14 7.90
C SER A 25 1.39 15.51 8.32
N GLY A 26 2.06 14.82 7.39
CA GLY A 26 3.36 14.17 7.61
C GLY A 26 3.33 12.69 7.99
N ARG A 27 2.14 12.05 7.98
CA ARG A 27 1.98 10.62 8.29
C ARG A 27 1.31 9.87 7.14
N GLY A 28 1.80 8.66 6.87
CA GLY A 28 1.27 7.81 5.81
C GLY A 28 2.23 6.71 5.41
N VAL A 29 1.74 5.82 4.55
CA VAL A 29 2.48 4.71 3.99
C VAL A 29 2.81 5.01 2.52
N VAL A 30 4.00 4.61 2.10
CA VAL A 30 4.49 4.76 0.73
C VAL A 30 5.03 3.42 0.23
N LEU A 31 4.71 3.08 -1.02
CA LEU A 31 5.23 1.93 -1.73
C LEU A 31 5.75 2.35 -3.11
N TYR A 32 6.99 1.96 -3.43
CA TYR A 32 7.56 2.10 -4.76
C TYR A 32 7.56 0.75 -5.48
N VAL A 33 6.96 0.69 -6.68
CA VAL A 33 6.95 -0.51 -7.51
C VAL A 33 7.72 -0.25 -8.80
N SER A 34 8.67 -1.12 -9.14
CA SER A 34 9.50 -0.95 -10.32
C SER A 34 8.68 -1.06 -11.61
N ASN A 35 8.79 -0.09 -12.52
CA ASN A 35 8.07 0.04 -13.79
C ASN A 35 7.94 -1.21 -14.68
N PRO A 36 8.94 -2.11 -14.78
CA PRO A 36 8.77 -3.38 -15.50
C PRO A 36 7.65 -4.28 -14.97
N HIS A 37 7.15 -4.04 -13.74
CA HIS A 37 6.08 -4.80 -13.12
C HIS A 37 4.73 -4.08 -13.33
N THR A 38 3.68 -4.85 -13.53
CA THR A 38 2.32 -4.31 -13.51
C THR A 38 1.84 -4.29 -12.06
N SER A 39 1.21 -3.19 -11.65
CA SER A 39 0.74 -2.99 -10.28
C SER A 39 -0.69 -2.44 -10.32
N THR A 40 -1.63 -3.11 -9.66
CA THR A 40 -3.03 -2.69 -9.56
C THR A 40 -3.46 -2.68 -8.10
N GLU A 41 -4.15 -1.64 -7.66
CA GLU A 41 -4.69 -1.57 -6.30
C GLU A 41 -5.84 -2.59 -6.14
N ILE A 42 -5.82 -3.37 -5.04
CA ILE A 42 -6.78 -4.47 -4.80
C ILE A 42 -8.03 -3.98 -4.07
N CYS A 43 -7.86 -3.03 -3.16
CA CYS A 43 -8.95 -2.48 -2.35
C CYS A 43 -8.92 -0.96 -2.47
N SER A 44 -10.06 -0.39 -2.87
CA SER A 44 -10.41 1.03 -2.75
C SER A 44 -11.71 1.13 -1.94
N THR A 45 -11.66 0.87 -0.63
CA THR A 45 -12.83 0.92 0.28
C THR A 45 -12.94 2.26 1.00
N LYS A 46 -14.17 2.68 1.33
CA LYS A 46 -14.44 3.95 2.03
C LYS A 46 -13.74 4.08 3.39
N ASP A 47 -13.40 2.95 4.01
CA ASP A 47 -12.76 2.87 5.33
C ASP A 47 -11.24 3.07 5.28
N GLU A 48 -10.67 3.26 4.09
CA GLU A 48 -9.24 3.54 3.87
C GLU A 48 -8.75 4.83 4.50
N ASN A 49 -9.66 5.74 4.83
CA ASN A 49 -9.30 6.94 5.55
C ASN A 49 -8.99 6.67 7.02
N LEU A 50 -9.38 5.51 7.55
CA LEU A 50 -9.11 5.05 8.91
C LEU A 50 -7.81 4.23 8.98
N LEU A 51 -7.52 3.43 7.95
CA LEU A 51 -6.35 2.56 7.88
C LEU A 51 -5.17 3.21 7.13
N GLU A 52 -4.01 3.25 7.76
CA GLU A 52 -2.75 3.60 7.10
C GLU A 52 -2.21 2.35 6.35
N CYS A 53 -2.92 1.89 5.31
CA CYS A 53 -2.56 0.70 4.52
C CYS A 53 -2.65 0.89 2.99
N ILE A 54 -1.86 0.08 2.27
CA ILE A 54 -1.85 -0.03 0.81
C ILE A 54 -1.95 -1.52 0.44
N TRP A 55 -2.89 -1.87 -0.45
CA TRP A 55 -3.06 -3.22 -0.98
C TRP A 55 -2.86 -3.22 -2.50
N MET A 56 -1.82 -3.89 -2.97
CA MET A 56 -1.44 -3.93 -4.38
C MET A 56 -1.32 -5.36 -4.86
N ASN A 57 -1.84 -5.65 -6.04
CA ASN A 57 -1.49 -6.82 -6.80
C ASN A 57 -0.30 -6.44 -7.69
N ILE A 58 0.82 -7.14 -7.53
CA ILE A 58 2.02 -6.94 -8.33
C ILE A 58 2.20 -8.18 -9.21
N ARG A 59 2.16 -7.94 -10.52
CA ARG A 59 2.44 -8.93 -11.55
C ARG A 59 3.84 -8.70 -12.11
N GLY A 60 4.65 -9.76 -12.08
CA GLY A 60 6.00 -9.76 -12.66
C GLY A 60 6.00 -9.45 -14.17
N LYS A 61 7.20 -9.20 -14.72
CA LYS A 61 7.38 -9.22 -16.18
C LYS A 61 6.91 -10.56 -16.71
N ILE A 62 6.05 -10.55 -17.75
CA ILE A 62 5.64 -11.75 -18.47
C ILE A 62 6.91 -12.47 -18.92
N ASN A 63 7.32 -13.50 -18.19
CA ASN A 63 8.33 -14.43 -18.65
C ASN A 63 7.56 -15.58 -19.29
N PRO A 64 7.62 -15.77 -20.62
CA PRO A 64 6.84 -16.78 -21.32
C PRO A 64 7.07 -18.21 -20.78
N ALA A 65 8.21 -18.47 -20.14
CA ALA A 65 8.59 -19.78 -19.62
C ALA A 65 8.23 -20.00 -18.13
N ALA A 66 8.00 -18.93 -17.38
CA ALA A 66 7.61 -18.99 -15.98
C ALA A 66 6.23 -18.37 -15.88
N GLY A 67 5.18 -19.19 -16.04
CA GLY A 67 3.82 -18.77 -15.75
C GLY A 67 3.81 -18.11 -14.37
N LEU A 68 3.62 -16.79 -14.35
CA LEU A 68 3.73 -16.00 -13.14
C LEU A 68 2.36 -15.89 -12.49
N THR A 69 2.35 -16.20 -11.20
CA THR A 69 1.27 -15.92 -10.28
C THR A 69 1.28 -14.45 -9.90
N ASP A 70 0.09 -13.85 -9.91
CA ASP A 70 -0.17 -12.54 -9.33
C ASP A 70 0.13 -12.58 -7.82
N ILE A 71 0.93 -11.63 -7.33
CA ILE A 71 1.28 -11.55 -5.90
C ILE A 71 0.53 -10.38 -5.28
N ALA A 72 -0.33 -10.67 -4.31
CA ALA A 72 -0.91 -9.65 -3.45
C ALA A 72 0.11 -9.20 -2.40
N VAL A 73 0.32 -7.89 -2.30
CA VAL A 73 1.20 -7.23 -1.33
C VAL A 73 0.36 -6.26 -0.51
N GLY A 74 0.38 -6.46 0.81
CA GLY A 74 -0.19 -5.53 1.79
C GLY A 74 0.90 -4.81 2.55
N LEU A 75 0.80 -3.49 2.65
CA LEU A 75 1.66 -2.69 3.51
C LEU A 75 0.77 -1.98 4.52
N TYR A 76 1.05 -2.19 5.80
CA TYR A 76 0.28 -1.66 6.91
C TYR A 76 1.20 -1.08 7.96
N TYR A 77 0.88 0.12 8.42
CA TYR A 77 1.58 0.77 9.52
C TYR A 77 0.70 0.76 10.76
N ASN A 78 1.02 -0.14 11.70
CA ASN A 78 0.38 -0.18 13.02
C ASN A 78 1.08 0.81 13.96
N LEU A 79 0.32 1.73 14.55
CA LEU A 79 0.84 2.55 15.64
C LEU A 79 0.64 1.86 16.98
N SER A 80 1.68 1.91 17.81
CA SER A 80 1.68 1.38 19.18
C SER A 80 0.59 1.95 20.11
N ASN A 81 -0.19 2.94 19.68
CA ASN A 81 -1.29 3.55 20.42
C ASN A 81 -2.61 3.57 19.63
N GLN A 82 -2.74 2.76 18.59
CA GLN A 82 -3.99 2.71 17.84
C GLN A 82 -5.09 1.95 18.60
N ALA A 83 -6.34 2.25 18.26
CA ALA A 83 -7.49 1.57 18.82
C ALA A 83 -7.60 0.15 18.24
N GLU A 84 -8.07 -0.80 19.06
CA GLU A 84 -8.30 -2.20 18.68
C GLU A 84 -9.19 -2.34 17.43
N GLU A 85 -10.16 -1.45 17.26
CA GLU A 85 -11.03 -1.35 16.07
C GLU A 85 -10.24 -1.20 14.76
N ILE A 86 -9.08 -0.54 14.77
CA ILE A 86 -8.23 -0.36 13.59
C ILE A 86 -7.52 -1.67 13.23
N ASP A 87 -7.13 -2.48 14.23
CA ASP A 87 -6.53 -3.79 13.99
C ASP A 87 -7.56 -4.80 13.47
N GLU A 88 -8.79 -4.76 13.99
CA GLU A 88 -9.90 -5.57 13.48
C GLU A 88 -10.24 -5.22 12.03
N LEU A 89 -10.32 -3.92 11.70
CA LEU A 89 -10.54 -3.47 10.33
C LEU A 89 -9.43 -3.93 9.37
N PHE A 90 -8.17 -3.92 9.82
CA PHE A 90 -7.06 -4.46 9.04
C PHE A 90 -7.20 -5.97 8.82
N ALA A 91 -7.53 -6.73 9.85
CA ALA A 91 -7.74 -8.19 9.75
C ALA A 91 -8.88 -8.53 8.77
N ASP A 92 -9.98 -7.77 8.81
CA ASP A 92 -11.09 -7.91 7.88
C ASP A 92 -10.70 -7.63 6.42
N GLN A 93 -9.84 -6.63 6.19
CA GLN A 93 -9.31 -6.35 4.86
C GLN A 93 -8.36 -7.46 4.39
N LEU A 94 -7.47 -7.94 5.26
CA LEU A 94 -6.55 -9.04 4.95
C LEU A 94 -7.33 -10.30 4.50
N LEU A 95 -8.41 -10.64 5.21
CA LEU A 95 -9.27 -11.77 4.85
C LEU A 95 -10.00 -11.61 3.52
N LYS A 96 -10.30 -10.37 3.10
CA LYS A 96 -10.91 -10.09 1.79
C LYS A 96 -9.90 -10.22 0.65
N VAL A 97 -8.65 -9.84 0.88
CA VAL A 97 -7.58 -9.89 -0.13
C VAL A 97 -7.06 -11.31 -0.36
N TYR A 98 -7.08 -12.18 0.65
CA TYR A 98 -6.61 -13.56 0.56
C TYR A 98 -7.65 -14.57 0.03
N ARG A 99 -8.85 -14.12 -0.37
CA ARG A 99 -9.95 -15.00 -0.80
C ARG A 99 -9.84 -15.52 -2.23
#